data_AF-A0A8H7F9F5-F1
#
_entry.id   AF-A0A8H7F9F5-F1
#
_cell.length_a   1.000
_cell.length_b   1.000
_cell.length_c   1.000
_cell.angle_alpha   90.00
_cell.angle_beta   90.00
_cell.angle_gamma   90.00
#
_symmetry.space_group_name_H-M   'P 1'
#
loop_
_entity.id
_entity.type
_entity.pdbx_description
1 polymer ?
#
loop_
_entity_poly.entity_id
_entity_poly.type
_entity_poly.pdbx_seq_one_letter_code
_entity_poly.pdbx_strand_id
1 'polypeptide(L)'
;MSTAQQIMEQLNAQQNLINQLQQQLTTLQSNPAQGPPGPQGPPGEDADLPVVNIPPQIDVAKPKIFSGDGRELSGFITACKIYLSLKMVGRLQGDQITWILSYVQGGAAESWKENIMEMIENGEEEAPSVTEELFDSL
;
A
#
# COMPACT_ATOMS: atom_id res chain seq x y z
N MET A 1 -36.08 -2.53 -27.16
CA MET A 1 -35.42 -1.84 -26.05
C MET A 1 -34.16 -1.21 -26.61
N SER A 2 -34.17 0.10 -26.88
CA SER A 2 -33.06 0.76 -27.58
C SER A 2 -31.88 0.98 -26.63
N THR A 3 -30.65 0.88 -27.14
CA THR A 3 -29.40 1.13 -26.40
C THR A 3 -29.43 2.47 -25.63
N ALA A 4 -30.11 3.48 -26.17
CA ALA A 4 -30.32 4.77 -25.50
C ALA A 4 -31.14 4.68 -24.19
N GLN A 5 -32.13 3.76 -24.12
CA GLN A 5 -32.91 3.55 -22.90
C GLN A 5 -32.08 2.84 -21.83
N GLN A 6 -31.24 1.87 -22.22
CA GLN A 6 -30.32 1.19 -21.30
C GLN A 6 -29.28 2.14 -20.69
N ILE A 7 -28.74 3.07 -21.49
CA ILE A 7 -27.79 4.06 -21.00
C ILE A 7 -28.45 5.00 -19.97
N MET A 8 -29.71 5.39 -20.21
CA MET A 8 -30.44 6.26 -19.30
C MET A 8 -30.82 5.56 -17.99
N GLU A 9 -31.18 4.28 -18.07
CA GLU A 9 -31.40 3.44 -16.89
C GLU A 9 -30.12 3.26 -16.07
N GLN A 10 -28.98 3.07 -16.73
CA GLN A 10 -27.68 2.92 -16.08
C GLN A 10 -27.22 4.23 -15.40
N LEU A 11 -27.45 5.38 -16.04
CA LEU A 11 -27.21 6.69 -15.44
C LEU A 11 -28.08 6.91 -14.20
N ASN A 12 -29.36 6.53 -14.28
CA ASN A 12 -30.29 6.67 -13.16
C ASN A 12 -29.93 5.73 -12.00
N ALA A 13 -29.47 4.52 -12.31
CA ALA A 13 -28.95 3.57 -11.32
C ALA A 13 -27.68 4.09 -10.63
N GLN A 14 -26.76 4.70 -11.38
CA GLN A 14 -25.56 5.32 -10.82
C GLN A 14 -25.91 6.50 -9.91
N GLN A 15 -26.86 7.34 -10.31
CA GLN A 15 -27.32 8.48 -9.52
C GLN A 15 -27.97 8.04 -8.20
N ASN A 16 -28.76 6.97 -8.23
CA ASN A 16 -29.36 6.39 -7.02
C ASN A 16 -28.32 5.82 -6.06
N LEU A 17 -27.25 5.20 -6.58
CA LEU A 17 -26.15 4.71 -5.76
C LEU A 17 -25.42 5.86 -5.04
N ILE A 18 -25.18 6.98 -5.73
CA ILE A 18 -24.57 8.17 -5.14
C ILE A 18 -25.44 8.74 -4.01
N ASN A 19 -26.77 8.82 -4.22
CA ASN A 19 -27.69 9.30 -3.20
C ASN A 19 -27.72 8.38 -1.96
N GLN A 20 -27.65 7.06 -2.14
CA GLN A 20 -27.54 6.13 -1.02
C GLN A 20 -26.25 6.33 -0.23
N LEU A 21 -25.12 6.48 -0.92
CA LEU A 21 -23.83 6.72 -0.28
C LEU A 21 -23.83 8.04 0.50
N GLN A 22 -24.42 9.10 -0.04
CA GLN A 22 -24.59 10.37 0.67
C GLN A 22 -25.44 10.21 1.93
N GLN A 23 -26.58 9.53 1.84
CA GLN A 23 -27.43 9.29 3.01
C GLN A 23 -26.71 8.49 4.09
N GLN A 24 -25.91 7.48 3.70
CA GLN A 24 -25.14 6.65 4.63
C GLN A 24 -24.04 7.46 5.34
N LEU A 25 -23.41 8.40 4.63
CA LEU A 25 -22.46 9.35 5.24
C LEU A 25 -23.17 10.32 6.20
N THR A 26 -24.38 10.79 5.86
CA THR A 26 -25.15 11.68 6.74
C THR A 26 -25.63 10.97 8.01
N THR A 27 -26.05 9.70 7.96
CA THR A 27 -26.42 8.94 9.16
C THR A 27 -25.22 8.68 10.07
N LEU A 28 -24.04 8.40 9.49
CA LEU A 28 -22.79 8.26 10.25
C LEU A 28 -22.37 9.59 10.91
N GLN A 29 -22.65 10.73 10.27
CA GLN A 29 -22.38 12.06 10.83
C GLN A 29 -23.42 12.53 11.86
N SER A 30 -24.66 12.08 11.74
CA SER A 30 -25.77 12.58 12.59
C SER A 30 -26.03 11.75 13.84
N ASN A 31 -25.46 10.53 13.92
CA ASN A 31 -25.67 9.64 15.05
C ASN A 31 -24.34 9.25 15.71
N PRO A 32 -23.80 10.07 16.63
CA PRO A 32 -22.82 9.58 17.58
C PRO A 32 -23.53 8.50 18.41
N ALA A 33 -23.11 7.26 18.22
CA ALA A 33 -23.71 6.10 18.85
C ALA A 33 -23.79 6.31 20.38
N GLN A 34 -25.01 6.37 20.90
CA GLN A 34 -25.27 5.93 22.26
C GLN A 34 -24.84 4.46 22.33
N GLY A 35 -23.63 4.21 22.82
CA GLY A 35 -23.21 2.90 23.27
C GLY A 35 -24.07 2.43 24.46
N PRO A 36 -24.05 1.13 24.77
CA PRO A 36 -24.79 0.60 25.92
C PRO A 36 -24.31 1.31 27.20
N PRO A 37 -25.18 1.47 28.23
CA PRO A 37 -24.87 2.29 29.40
C PRO A 37 -23.73 1.65 30.20
N GLY A 38 -22.51 2.12 29.95
CA GLY A 38 -21.35 1.87 30.81
C GLY A 38 -21.40 2.81 32.04
N PRO A 39 -20.81 2.42 33.19
CA PRO A 39 -20.92 3.18 34.43
C PRO A 39 -20.32 4.58 34.27
N GLN A 40 -21.06 5.61 34.67
CA GLN A 40 -20.64 7.02 34.65
C GLN A 40 -19.39 7.24 35.50
N GLY A 41 -18.26 7.56 34.85
CA GLY A 41 -17.10 8.20 35.47
C GLY A 41 -17.31 9.72 35.63
N PRO A 42 -16.59 10.37 36.55
CA PRO A 42 -16.86 11.74 36.96
C PRO A 42 -16.52 12.77 35.86
N PRO A 43 -17.17 13.95 35.87
CA PRO A 43 -17.01 14.97 34.84
C PRO A 43 -15.70 15.73 35.08
N GLY A 44 -14.72 15.50 34.23
CA GLY A 44 -13.46 16.25 34.23
C GLY A 44 -12.86 16.25 32.84
N GLU A 45 -12.85 17.42 32.23
CA GLU A 45 -11.97 17.92 31.17
C GLU A 45 -11.08 16.86 30.48
N ASP A 46 -11.47 16.41 29.29
CA ASP A 46 -10.47 16.07 28.28
C ASP A 46 -11.03 16.37 26.90
N ALA A 47 -10.27 17.17 26.16
CA ALA A 47 -10.61 17.68 24.86
C ALA A 47 -10.94 16.53 23.89
N ASP A 48 -12.04 16.71 23.15
CA ASP A 48 -12.49 15.89 22.03
C ASP A 48 -11.40 15.88 20.95
N LEU A 49 -10.44 14.95 21.07
CA LEU A 49 -9.52 14.65 19.99
C LEU A 49 -10.30 13.82 18.97
N PRO A 50 -10.37 14.22 17.69
CA PRO A 50 -11.09 13.47 16.68
C PRO A 50 -10.50 12.06 16.60
N VAL A 51 -11.31 11.04 16.92
CA VAL A 51 -10.96 9.65 16.67
C VAL A 51 -10.89 9.49 15.15
N VAL A 52 -9.69 9.64 14.61
CA VAL A 52 -9.39 9.27 13.23
C VAL A 52 -9.60 7.76 13.17
N ASN A 53 -10.66 7.32 12.50
CA ASN A 53 -10.84 5.91 12.15
C ASN A 53 -9.82 5.57 11.06
N ILE A 54 -8.56 5.41 11.48
CA ILE A 54 -7.50 4.92 10.61
C ILE A 54 -7.87 3.45 10.36
N PRO A 55 -8.14 3.04 9.11
CA PRO A 55 -8.34 1.63 8.82
C PRO A 55 -7.15 0.85 9.38
N PRO A 56 -7.35 -0.33 9.98
CA PRO A 56 -6.29 -1.08 10.62
C PRO A 56 -5.13 -1.23 9.63
N GLN A 57 -4.06 -0.49 9.88
CA GLN A 57 -2.89 -0.57 9.03
C GLN A 57 -2.25 -1.91 9.34
N ILE A 58 -2.26 -2.82 8.36
CA ILE A 58 -1.47 -4.04 8.46
C ILE A 58 -0.03 -3.58 8.59
N ASP A 59 0.55 -3.80 9.77
CA ASP A 59 1.94 -3.45 10.01
C ASP A 59 2.79 -4.56 9.40
N VAL A 60 3.58 -4.19 8.40
CA VAL A 60 4.38 -5.13 7.62
C VAL A 60 5.83 -4.84 7.95
N ALA A 61 6.52 -5.84 8.51
CA ALA A 61 7.93 -5.72 8.80
C ALA A 61 8.70 -5.37 7.51
N LYS A 62 9.58 -4.38 7.60
CA LYS A 62 10.52 -4.06 6.53
C LYS A 62 11.51 -5.23 6.37
N PRO A 63 11.98 -5.51 5.14
CA PRO A 63 13.01 -6.51 4.92
C PRO A 63 14.27 -6.15 5.70
N LYS A 64 15.02 -7.18 6.10
CA LYS A 64 16.36 -6.99 6.66
C LYS A 64 17.33 -6.55 5.58
N ILE A 65 18.44 -5.93 5.98
CA ILE A 65 19.54 -5.66 5.07
C ILE A 65 20.05 -6.98 4.49
N PHE A 66 20.14 -7.06 3.18
CA PHE A 66 20.63 -8.22 2.44
C PHE A 66 22.09 -8.00 2.05
N SER A 67 22.96 -8.91 2.49
CA SER A 67 24.41 -8.85 2.30
C SER A 67 24.92 -9.69 1.12
N GLY A 68 24.03 -10.43 0.45
CA GLY A 68 24.41 -11.40 -0.59
C GLY A 68 24.51 -12.85 -0.11
N ASP A 69 24.17 -13.15 1.15
CA ASP A 69 24.13 -14.54 1.62
C ASP A 69 22.90 -15.28 1.04
N GLY A 70 23.14 -16.28 0.20
CA GLY A 70 22.09 -17.10 -0.40
C GLY A 70 21.15 -17.79 0.60
N ARG A 71 21.57 -17.96 1.86
CA ARG A 71 20.70 -18.47 2.94
C ARG A 71 19.61 -17.48 3.35
N GLU A 72 19.88 -16.18 3.23
CA GLU A 72 18.97 -15.10 3.58
C GLU A 72 18.15 -14.61 2.37
N LEU A 73 18.59 -14.94 1.15
CA LEU A 73 18.00 -14.51 -0.11
C LEU A 73 16.49 -14.80 -0.22
N SER A 74 16.09 -16.05 0.01
CA SER A 74 14.67 -16.44 -0.09
C SER A 74 13.79 -15.68 0.91
N GLY A 75 14.31 -15.46 2.14
CA GLY A 75 13.64 -14.66 3.16
C GLY A 75 13.53 -13.19 2.79
N PHE A 76 14.60 -12.63 2.21
CA PHE A 76 14.64 -11.26 1.72
C PHE A 76 13.63 -11.02 0.59
N ILE A 77 13.64 -11.86 -0.45
CA ILE A 77 12.71 -11.77 -1.59
C ILE A 77 11.26 -11.85 -1.10
N THR A 78 10.97 -12.80 -0.20
CA THR A 78 9.62 -12.98 0.36
C THR A 78 9.18 -11.73 1.13
N ALA A 79 10.04 -11.17 1.98
CA ALA A 79 9.74 -9.95 2.72
C ALA A 79 9.49 -8.74 1.80
N CYS A 80 10.30 -8.58 0.75
CA CYS A 80 10.12 -7.55 -0.26
C CYS A 80 8.78 -7.70 -0.98
N LYS A 81 8.45 -8.89 -1.50
CA LYS A 81 7.17 -9.15 -2.20
C LYS A 81 5.96 -8.83 -1.33
N ILE A 82 5.98 -9.22 -0.05
CA ILE A 82 4.89 -8.92 0.90
C ILE A 82 4.78 -7.41 1.11
N TYR A 83 5.91 -6.71 1.32
CA TYR A 83 5.90 -5.27 1.54
C TYR A 83 5.39 -4.50 0.33
N LEU A 84 5.87 -4.85 -0.88
CA LEU A 84 5.41 -4.22 -2.13
C LEU A 84 3.90 -4.39 -2.31
N SER A 85 3.40 -5.62 -2.12
CA SER A 85 1.98 -5.97 -2.29
C SER A 85 1.05 -5.27 -1.29
N LEU A 86 1.56 -4.83 -0.13
CA LEU A 86 0.74 -4.24 0.93
C LEU A 86 0.94 -2.73 1.10
N LYS A 87 2.14 -2.21 0.77
CA LYS A 87 2.54 -0.82 1.06
C LYS A 87 2.95 -0.02 -0.18
N MET A 88 3.25 -0.68 -1.30
CA MET A 88 3.67 0.00 -2.54
C MET A 88 2.73 -0.24 -3.73
N VAL A 89 1.52 -0.74 -3.47
CA VAL A 89 0.49 -0.89 -4.50
C VAL A 89 0.22 0.46 -5.17
N GLY A 90 0.41 0.53 -6.48
CA GLY A 90 0.25 1.75 -7.27
C GLY A 90 1.48 2.66 -7.36
N ARG A 91 2.62 2.25 -6.79
CA ARG A 91 3.93 2.92 -7.03
C ARG A 91 4.52 2.47 -8.36
N LEU A 92 5.33 3.33 -8.97
CA LEU A 92 6.06 3.00 -10.20
C LEU A 92 7.08 1.88 -9.95
N GLN A 93 7.32 1.04 -10.94
CA GLN A 93 8.28 -0.07 -10.83
C GLN A 93 9.69 0.44 -10.49
N GLY A 94 10.12 1.55 -11.07
CA GLY A 94 11.39 2.20 -10.72
C GLY A 94 11.50 2.54 -9.24
N ASP A 95 10.45 3.15 -8.65
CA ASP A 95 10.43 3.47 -7.22
C ASP A 95 10.51 2.22 -6.34
N GLN A 96 9.83 1.14 -6.77
CA GLN A 96 9.86 -0.15 -6.07
C GLN A 96 11.26 -0.78 -6.12
N ILE A 97 11.91 -0.76 -7.30
CA ILE A 97 13.28 -1.25 -7.50
C ILE A 97 14.27 -0.45 -6.65
N THR A 98 14.24 0.89 -6.74
CA THR A 98 15.09 1.76 -5.91
C THR A 98 14.89 1.49 -4.42
N TRP A 99 13.65 1.25 -4.00
CA TRP A 99 13.36 0.88 -2.62
C TRP A 99 13.97 -0.47 -2.23
N ILE A 100 13.86 -1.52 -3.05
CA ILE A 100 14.50 -2.82 -2.79
C ILE A 100 16.02 -2.65 -2.67
N LEU A 101 16.63 -1.95 -3.63
CA LEU A 101 18.07 -1.69 -3.67
C LEU A 101 18.56 -0.97 -2.41
N SER A 102 17.71 -0.15 -1.77
CA SER A 102 18.06 0.50 -0.49
C SER A 102 18.33 -0.48 0.65
N TYR A 103 17.79 -1.70 0.60
CA TYR A 103 18.05 -2.76 1.59
C TYR A 103 19.18 -3.70 1.18
N VAL A 104 19.77 -3.54 -0.01
CA VAL A 104 20.89 -4.34 -0.47
C VAL A 104 22.19 -3.63 -0.08
N GLN A 105 22.83 -4.10 0.98
CA GLN A 105 24.02 -3.45 1.53
C GLN A 105 25.00 -4.45 2.15
N GLY A 106 26.29 -4.17 1.98
CA GLY A 106 27.38 -4.99 2.48
C GLY A 106 27.60 -6.27 1.67
N GLY A 107 28.75 -6.89 1.93
CA GLY A 107 29.13 -8.18 1.33
C GLY A 107 29.19 -8.13 -0.19
N ALA A 108 28.83 -9.25 -0.84
CA ALA A 108 28.84 -9.36 -2.30
C ALA A 108 27.66 -8.62 -2.96
N ALA A 109 26.58 -8.37 -2.23
CA ALA A 109 25.40 -7.73 -2.79
C ALA A 109 25.56 -6.22 -2.97
N GLU A 110 26.51 -5.58 -2.29
CA GLU A 110 26.81 -4.17 -2.50
C GLU A 110 27.36 -3.91 -3.90
N SER A 111 28.33 -4.70 -4.36
CA SER A 111 28.86 -4.61 -5.73
C SER A 111 27.81 -4.93 -6.79
N TRP A 112 26.92 -5.89 -6.50
CA TRP A 112 25.78 -6.18 -7.37
C TRP A 112 24.81 -4.98 -7.45
N LYS A 113 24.47 -4.36 -6.32
CA LYS A 113 23.60 -3.17 -6.29
C LYS A 113 24.20 -2.02 -7.10
N GLU A 114 25.49 -1.74 -6.93
CA GLU A 114 26.17 -0.68 -7.66
C GLU A 114 26.11 -0.90 -9.17
N ASN A 115 26.37 -2.14 -9.62
CA ASN A 115 26.24 -2.51 -11.02
C ASN A 115 24.80 -2.31 -11.55
N ILE A 116 23.79 -2.76 -10.81
CA ILE A 116 22.39 -2.57 -11.19
C ILE A 116 22.01 -1.08 -11.24
N MET A 117 22.46 -0.27 -10.27
CA MET A 117 22.20 1.17 -10.30
C MET A 117 22.88 1.85 -11.48
N GLU A 118 24.11 1.47 -11.82
CA GLU A 118 24.82 1.98 -13.00
C GLU A 118 24.07 1.63 -14.30
N MET A 119 23.60 0.38 -14.45
CA MET A 119 22.80 -0.03 -15.61
C MET A 119 21.50 0.78 -15.74
N ILE A 120 20.81 1.03 -14.62
CA ILE A 120 19.59 1.85 -14.59
C ILE A 120 19.89 3.31 -14.96
N GLU A 121 20.99 3.88 -14.44
CA GLU A 121 21.41 5.26 -14.75
C GLU A 121 21.80 5.43 -16.22
N ASN A 122 22.47 4.43 -16.79
CA ASN A 122 22.88 4.41 -18.20
C ASN A 122 21.71 4.08 -19.16
N GLY A 123 20.57 3.63 -18.63
CA GLY A 123 19.43 3.20 -19.44
C GLY A 123 19.74 1.98 -20.30
N GLU A 124 20.56 1.06 -19.78
CA GLU A 124 20.94 -0.18 -20.47
C GLU A 124 19.72 -1.08 -20.65
N GLU A 125 19.63 -1.76 -21.80
CA GLU A 125 18.48 -2.64 -22.13
C GLU A 125 18.37 -3.85 -21.17
N GLU A 126 19.49 -4.20 -20.54
CA GLU A 126 19.62 -5.29 -19.57
C GLU A 126 19.27 -4.85 -18.13
N ALA A 127 19.03 -3.56 -17.90
CA ALA A 127 18.64 -3.05 -16.59
C ALA A 127 17.25 -3.56 -16.20
N PRO A 128 17.03 -3.98 -14.94
CA PRO A 128 15.74 -4.48 -14.51
C PRO A 128 14.70 -3.36 -14.60
N SER A 129 13.64 -3.63 -15.36
CA SER A 129 12.52 -2.69 -15.57
C SER A 129 11.35 -2.96 -14.60
N VAL A 130 11.29 -4.18 -14.08
CA VAL A 130 10.31 -4.64 -13.09
C VAL A 130 11.00 -5.37 -11.93
N THR A 131 10.32 -5.44 -10.78
CA THR A 131 10.86 -6.04 -9.56
C THR A 131 11.19 -7.53 -9.69
N GLU A 132 10.53 -8.22 -10.60
CA GLU A 132 10.67 -9.64 -10.87
C GLU A 132 12.00 -9.94 -11.57
N GLU A 133 12.36 -9.13 -12.58
CA GLU A 133 13.68 -9.19 -13.24
C GLU A 133 14.80 -8.88 -12.24
N LEU A 134 14.56 -7.95 -11.31
CA LEU A 134 15.49 -7.68 -10.23
C LEU A 134 15.68 -8.90 -9.31
N PHE A 135 14.61 -9.64 -8.99
CA PHE A 135 14.72 -10.83 -8.14
C PHE A 135 15.37 -12.01 -8.86
N ASP A 136 15.18 -12.13 -10.18
CA ASP A 136 15.77 -13.21 -10.98
C ASP A 136 17.29 -13.02 -11.18
N SER A 137 17.80 -11.79 -10.99
CA SER A 137 19.22 -11.45 -11.10
C SER A 137 20.01 -11.52 -9.78
N LEU A 138 19.38 -11.92 -8.66
CA LEU A 138 19.99 -12.12 -7.34
C LEU A 138 20.50 -13.56 -7.13
#